data_AF-A0A7S2Y340-F1
#
_entry.id   AF-A0A7S2Y340-F1
#
_cell.length_a   1.000
_cell.length_b   1.000
_cell.length_c   1.000
_cell.angle_alpha   90.00
_cell.angle_beta   90.00
_cell.angle_gamma   90.00
#
_symmetry.space_group_name_H-M   'P 1'
#
loop_
_entity.id
_entity.type
_entity.pdbx_description
1 polymer ?
#
loop_
_entity_poly.entity_id
_entity_poly.type
_entity_poly.pdbx_seq_one_letter_code
_entity_poly.pdbx_strand_id
1 'polypeptide(L)'
;RESMELFATRKQLHEMVYTHKTVVAVQTMVVDALMAADDHLRIAGPKTATHPNGKYKISECAEHMGAFTNLKDSILDIIMNDTSKSLQEARDIIGRIRSRQLYRSMGFCQLEDNTSLTRPLLLKGVMDAADAAEKDARGGLDMAMLANGFDRDSDREMDEVWDGAQNCPPRHHQRHENGLNQQGTEVLSQGDIFAEVFSAHYGMKDKNPLEKMRFFNKDMKYGIHSLAEKIPQEKYWNNMPKTFQTKYARIFCRSKNEAKQLKATEAFVRWCDDTKRASPFPSFSQEH
;
A
#
# COMPACT_ATOMS: atom_id res chain seq x y z
N ARG A 1 -25.17 -8.19 -24.37
CA ARG A 1 -23.73 -7.90 -24.58
C ARG A 1 -23.35 -6.58 -23.93
N GLU A 2 -23.98 -5.48 -24.32
CA GLU A 2 -23.75 -4.13 -23.74
C GLU A 2 -23.82 -4.08 -22.21
N SER A 3 -24.77 -4.80 -21.59
CA SER A 3 -24.87 -4.86 -20.12
C SER A 3 -23.63 -5.49 -19.47
N MET A 4 -23.00 -6.49 -20.09
CA MET A 4 -21.74 -7.07 -19.58
C MET A 4 -20.58 -6.10 -19.74
N GLU A 5 -20.53 -5.40 -20.87
CA GLU A 5 -19.50 -4.40 -21.14
C GLU A 5 -19.56 -3.27 -20.11
N LEU A 6 -20.74 -2.80 -19.73
CA LEU A 6 -20.93 -1.83 -18.64
C LEU A 6 -20.27 -2.29 -17.33
N PHE A 7 -20.53 -3.53 -16.91
CA PHE A 7 -19.96 -4.06 -15.67
C PHE A 7 -18.45 -4.33 -15.79
N ALA A 8 -17.98 -4.74 -16.96
CA ALA A 8 -16.55 -4.89 -17.25
C ALA A 8 -15.84 -3.53 -17.16
N THR A 9 -16.38 -2.48 -17.77
CA THR A 9 -15.87 -1.10 -17.66
C THR A 9 -15.85 -0.65 -16.20
N ARG A 10 -16.90 -0.92 -15.41
CA ARG A 10 -16.90 -0.62 -13.97
C ARG A 10 -15.74 -1.30 -13.25
N LYS A 11 -15.53 -2.61 -13.47
CA LYS A 11 -14.42 -3.37 -12.86
C LYS A 11 -13.08 -2.74 -13.23
N GLN A 12 -12.90 -2.45 -14.52
CA GLN A 12 -11.67 -1.87 -15.05
C GLN A 12 -11.36 -0.47 -14.47
N LEU A 13 -12.36 0.40 -14.39
CA LEU A 13 -12.22 1.71 -13.76
C LEU A 13 -11.85 1.59 -12.27
N HIS A 14 -12.42 0.59 -11.59
CA HIS A 14 -12.09 0.33 -10.20
C HIS A 14 -10.63 -0.09 -10.03
N GLU A 15 -10.12 -1.00 -10.88
CA GLU A 15 -8.73 -1.47 -10.87
C GLU A 15 -7.73 -0.36 -11.19
N MET A 16 -8.02 0.44 -12.23
CA MET A 16 -7.06 1.39 -12.77
C MET A 16 -7.09 2.75 -12.09
N VAL A 17 -8.28 3.24 -11.70
CA VAL A 17 -8.48 4.64 -11.27
C VAL A 17 -8.80 4.71 -9.78
N TYR A 18 -9.91 4.11 -9.35
CA TYR A 18 -10.40 4.31 -7.98
C TYR A 18 -9.52 3.65 -6.92
N THR A 19 -8.87 2.53 -7.24
CA THR A 19 -7.90 1.88 -6.35
C THR A 19 -6.47 2.15 -6.75
N HIS A 20 -6.20 3.22 -7.51
CA HIS A 20 -4.83 3.55 -7.90
C HIS A 20 -3.94 3.76 -6.66
N LYS A 21 -2.71 3.24 -6.70
CA LYS A 21 -1.78 3.25 -5.55
C LYS A 21 -1.57 4.65 -4.98
N THR A 22 -1.46 5.64 -5.84
CA THR A 22 -1.25 7.04 -5.43
C THR A 22 -2.50 7.65 -4.81
N VAL A 23 -3.69 7.30 -5.30
CA VAL A 23 -4.96 7.78 -4.73
C VAL A 23 -5.09 7.27 -3.31
N VAL A 24 -4.84 5.98 -3.09
CA VAL A 24 -4.91 5.41 -1.75
C VAL A 24 -3.80 5.95 -0.84
N ALA A 25 -2.58 6.11 -1.33
CA ALA A 25 -1.52 6.75 -0.55
C ALA A 25 -1.94 8.15 -0.06
N VAL A 26 -2.49 8.99 -0.94
CA VAL A 26 -2.99 10.33 -0.58
C VAL A 26 -4.17 10.23 0.39
N GLN A 27 -5.14 9.35 0.13
CA GLN A 27 -6.31 9.17 0.99
C GLN A 27 -5.89 8.76 2.41
N THR A 28 -4.96 7.81 2.54
CA THR A 28 -4.44 7.39 3.85
C THR A 28 -3.72 8.55 4.53
N MET A 29 -2.86 9.29 3.82
CA MET A 29 -2.21 10.48 4.39
C MET A 29 -3.21 11.54 4.86
N VAL A 30 -4.29 11.78 4.12
CA VAL A 30 -5.36 12.69 4.55
C VAL A 30 -6.04 12.18 5.82
N VAL A 31 -6.36 10.88 5.90
CA VAL A 31 -6.92 10.29 7.12
C VAL A 31 -5.98 10.46 8.30
N ASP A 32 -4.68 10.19 8.14
CA ASP A 32 -3.71 10.33 9.23
C ASP A 32 -3.57 11.80 9.68
N ALA A 33 -3.58 12.75 8.73
CA ALA A 33 -3.56 14.17 9.05
C ALA A 33 -4.81 14.61 9.82
N LEU A 34 -6.00 14.13 9.43
CA LEU A 34 -7.24 14.41 10.14
C LEU A 34 -7.28 13.76 11.53
N MET A 35 -6.74 12.54 11.68
CA MET A 35 -6.61 11.88 12.98
C MET A 35 -5.69 12.65 13.93
N ALA A 36 -4.54 13.12 13.43
CA ALA A 36 -3.63 13.97 14.22
C ALA A 36 -4.25 15.33 14.59
N ALA A 37 -5.18 15.83 13.77
CA ALA A 37 -5.86 17.11 14.01
C ALA A 37 -7.12 17.00 14.90
N ASP A 38 -7.69 15.81 15.08
CA ASP A 38 -9.02 15.62 15.70
C ASP A 38 -9.11 16.19 17.12
N ASP A 39 -8.05 16.02 17.92
CA ASP A 39 -8.02 16.50 19.30
C ASP A 39 -7.93 18.02 19.43
N HIS A 40 -7.44 18.70 18.39
CA HIS A 40 -7.15 20.14 18.45
C HIS A 40 -8.11 20.98 17.61
N LEU A 41 -8.64 20.42 16.53
CA LEU A 41 -9.55 21.13 15.65
C LEU A 41 -10.99 21.10 16.20
N ARG A 42 -11.67 22.24 16.14
CA ARG A 42 -13.08 22.35 16.54
C ARG A 42 -13.90 22.97 15.42
N ILE A 43 -14.95 22.28 15.01
CA ILE A 43 -15.87 22.71 13.96
C ILE A 43 -17.10 23.32 14.63
N ALA A 44 -17.52 24.47 14.11
CA ALA A 44 -18.71 25.14 14.60
C ALA A 44 -19.97 24.37 14.18
N GLY A 45 -20.90 24.21 15.12
CA GLY A 45 -22.19 23.56 14.89
C GLY A 45 -23.28 24.16 15.78
N PRO A 46 -24.53 23.64 15.68
CA PRO A 46 -25.61 24.04 16.56
C PRO A 46 -25.27 23.72 18.02
N LYS A 47 -25.83 24.44 18.98
CA LYS A 47 -25.64 24.12 20.40
C LYS A 47 -26.59 22.99 20.79
N THR A 48 -26.07 21.83 21.19
CA THR A 48 -26.86 20.71 21.74
C THR A 48 -26.56 20.50 23.22
N ALA A 49 -27.38 19.71 23.90
CA ALA A 49 -27.16 19.33 25.30
C ALA A 49 -25.80 18.67 25.53
N THR A 50 -25.30 17.91 24.54
CA THR A 50 -23.97 17.29 24.56
C THR A 50 -22.84 18.31 24.40
N HIS A 51 -23.05 19.37 23.62
CA HIS A 51 -22.02 20.37 23.29
C HIS A 51 -22.60 21.79 23.46
N PRO A 52 -22.64 22.31 24.70
CA PRO A 52 -23.20 23.64 24.98
C PRO A 52 -22.42 24.77 24.28
N ASN A 53 -21.16 24.51 23.94
CA ASN A 53 -20.25 25.47 23.30
C ASN A 53 -20.42 25.52 21.77
N GLY A 54 -21.22 24.62 21.16
CA GLY A 54 -21.41 24.54 19.70
C GLY A 54 -20.12 24.23 18.93
N LYS A 55 -19.19 23.52 19.55
CA LYS A 55 -17.88 23.14 19.00
C LYS A 55 -17.75 21.62 19.03
N TYR A 56 -17.47 21.01 17.89
CA TYR A 56 -17.42 19.56 17.70
C TYR A 56 -16.02 19.13 17.22
N LYS A 57 -15.57 17.95 17.60
CA LYS A 57 -14.41 17.29 16.96
C LYS A 57 -14.78 16.81 15.55
N ILE A 58 -13.78 16.42 14.74
CA ILE A 58 -14.00 15.91 13.39
C ILE A 58 -14.76 14.58 13.47
N SER A 59 -14.33 13.71 14.39
CA SER A 59 -14.95 12.41 14.67
C SER A 59 -16.43 12.51 15.09
N GLU A 60 -16.77 13.52 15.89
CA GLU A 60 -18.13 13.74 16.42
C GLU A 60 -19.08 14.39 15.40
N CYS A 61 -18.55 15.01 14.33
CA CYS A 61 -19.38 15.67 13.33
C CYS A 61 -20.34 14.71 12.62
N ALA A 62 -19.99 13.42 12.49
CA ALA A 62 -20.84 12.42 11.87
C ALA A 62 -22.17 12.20 12.61
N GLU A 63 -22.21 12.45 13.92
CA GLU A 63 -23.40 12.25 14.76
C GLU A 63 -24.33 13.48 14.76
N HIS A 64 -23.85 14.62 14.25
CA HIS A 64 -24.54 15.90 14.33
C HIS A 64 -24.64 16.57 12.96
N MET A 65 -25.81 16.49 12.32
CA MET A 65 -26.04 17.01 10.96
C MET A 65 -25.66 18.49 10.77
N GLY A 66 -25.90 19.33 11.79
CA GLY A 66 -25.55 20.75 11.73
C GLY A 66 -24.04 21.00 11.72
N ALA A 67 -23.26 20.20 12.46
CA ALA A 67 -21.80 20.26 12.41
C ALA A 67 -21.27 19.60 11.12
N PHE A 68 -21.88 18.48 10.71
CA PHE A 68 -21.54 17.76 9.48
C PHE A 68 -21.64 18.63 8.22
N THR A 69 -22.66 19.50 8.14
CA THR A 69 -22.85 20.42 7.01
C THR A 69 -21.69 21.43 6.87
N ASN A 70 -21.01 21.73 7.98
CA ASN A 70 -19.86 22.63 8.00
C ASN A 70 -18.52 21.90 7.78
N LEU A 71 -18.49 20.57 7.86
CA LEU A 71 -17.31 19.78 7.55
C LEU A 71 -17.13 19.70 6.02
N LYS A 72 -16.15 20.46 5.52
CA LYS A 72 -15.82 20.59 4.10
C LYS A 72 -14.32 20.39 3.88
N ASP A 73 -13.92 20.15 2.64
CA ASP A 73 -12.51 19.95 2.24
C ASP A 73 -11.59 21.14 2.62
N SER A 74 -12.16 22.33 2.81
CA SER A 74 -11.46 23.51 3.34
C SER A 74 -10.81 23.27 4.71
N ILE A 75 -11.18 22.20 5.41
CA ILE A 75 -10.52 21.77 6.65
C ILE A 75 -9.01 21.57 6.47
N LEU A 76 -8.57 21.10 5.30
CA LEU A 76 -7.14 20.91 5.02
C LEU A 76 -6.43 22.26 4.95
N ASP A 77 -7.07 23.27 4.37
CA ASP A 77 -6.53 24.63 4.33
C ASP A 77 -6.50 25.28 5.72
N ILE A 78 -7.51 25.02 6.55
CA ILE A 78 -7.55 25.49 7.94
C ILE A 78 -6.37 24.92 8.73
N ILE A 79 -6.12 23.61 8.65
CA ILE A 79 -5.00 22.94 9.34
C ILE A 79 -3.65 23.51 8.86
N MET A 80 -3.53 23.80 7.57
CA MET A 80 -2.31 24.35 6.99
C MET A 80 -2.00 25.78 7.43
N ASN A 81 -3.04 26.61 7.62
CA ASN A 81 -2.89 28.03 7.97
C ASN A 81 -2.84 28.29 9.49
N ASP A 82 -3.29 27.34 10.31
CA ASP A 82 -3.14 27.41 11.76
C ASP A 82 -1.65 27.43 12.14
N THR A 83 -1.22 28.23 13.11
CA THR A 83 0.19 28.35 13.55
C THR A 83 0.48 27.59 14.84
N SER A 84 -0.50 26.93 15.45
CA SER A 84 -0.34 26.19 16.69
C SER A 84 0.62 25.01 16.53
N LYS A 85 1.39 24.72 17.58
CA LYS A 85 2.29 23.56 17.64
C LYS A 85 1.51 22.24 17.75
N SER A 86 0.30 22.29 18.29
CA SER A 86 -0.58 21.12 18.44
C SER A 86 -1.00 20.52 17.10
N LEU A 87 -1.10 21.32 16.04
CA LEU A 87 -1.44 20.86 14.69
C LEU A 87 -0.21 20.62 13.81
N GLN A 88 1.00 20.65 14.38
CA GLN A 88 2.24 20.51 13.60
C GLN A 88 2.31 19.18 12.87
N GLU A 89 1.96 18.06 13.51
CA GLU A 89 1.99 16.73 12.90
C GLU A 89 1.04 16.65 11.68
N ALA A 90 -0.19 17.12 11.83
CA ALA A 90 -1.17 17.17 10.74
C ALA A 90 -0.68 18.06 9.59
N ARG A 91 -0.08 19.22 9.92
CA ARG A 91 0.49 20.15 8.93
C ARG A 91 1.67 19.54 8.18
N ASP A 92 2.54 18.81 8.86
CA ASP A 92 3.69 18.13 8.24
C ASP A 92 3.23 17.05 7.25
N ILE A 93 2.18 16.29 7.59
CA ILE A 93 1.59 15.30 6.67
C ILE A 93 0.97 15.99 5.45
N ILE A 94 0.18 17.05 5.62
CA ILE A 94 -0.41 17.78 4.48
C ILE A 94 0.69 18.46 3.63
N GLY A 95 1.74 18.98 4.26
CA GLY A 95 2.92 19.53 3.59
C GLY A 95 3.63 18.49 2.72
N ARG A 96 3.71 17.23 3.18
CA ARG A 96 4.20 16.11 2.35
C ARG A 96 3.31 15.82 1.15
N ILE A 97 1.98 15.92 1.30
CA ILE A 97 1.05 15.75 0.16
C ILE A 97 1.31 16.82 -0.90
N ARG A 98 1.44 18.10 -0.48
CA ARG A 98 1.70 19.23 -1.38
C ARG A 98 3.07 19.15 -2.07
N SER A 99 4.10 18.69 -1.37
CA SER A 99 5.45 18.48 -1.93
C SER A 99 5.62 17.13 -2.65
N ARG A 100 4.53 16.38 -2.85
CA ARG A 100 4.50 15.07 -3.51
C ARG A 100 5.35 13.98 -2.83
N GLN A 101 5.69 14.15 -1.57
CA GLN A 101 6.41 13.18 -0.74
C GLN A 101 5.46 12.16 -0.09
N LEU A 102 4.78 11.41 -0.97
CA LEU A 102 3.70 10.50 -0.62
C LEU A 102 4.18 9.20 0.02
N TYR A 103 3.25 8.46 0.63
CA TYR A 103 3.50 7.07 1.00
C TYR A 103 3.77 6.24 -0.26
N ARG A 104 4.80 5.38 -0.18
CA ARG A 104 5.25 4.59 -1.32
C ARG A 104 4.61 3.21 -1.25
N SER A 105 4.11 2.70 -2.38
CA SER A 105 3.68 1.31 -2.48
C SER A 105 4.92 0.42 -2.58
N MET A 106 4.99 -0.68 -1.83
CA MET A 106 6.12 -1.61 -1.91
C MET A 106 5.85 -2.77 -2.88
N GLY A 107 4.58 -2.97 -3.26
CA GLY A 107 4.17 -4.02 -4.18
C GLY A 107 2.71 -4.39 -3.98
N PHE A 108 2.17 -5.19 -4.90
CA PHE A 108 0.86 -5.79 -4.75
C PHE A 108 0.84 -7.21 -5.33
N CYS A 109 -0.04 -8.07 -4.83
CA CYS A 109 -0.28 -9.40 -5.37
C CYS A 109 -1.79 -9.65 -5.53
N GLN A 110 -2.13 -10.56 -6.44
CA GLN A 110 -3.50 -11.01 -6.63
C GLN A 110 -3.80 -12.15 -5.63
N LEU A 111 -4.97 -12.10 -5.00
CA LEU A 111 -5.44 -13.12 -4.06
C LEU A 111 -6.39 -14.08 -4.78
N GLU A 112 -6.33 -15.35 -4.41
CA GLU A 112 -7.32 -16.35 -4.83
C GLU A 112 -8.68 -16.10 -4.16
N ASP A 113 -9.76 -16.43 -4.88
CA ASP A 113 -11.13 -16.04 -4.55
C ASP A 113 -11.60 -16.53 -3.15
N ASN A 114 -11.11 -17.69 -2.71
CA ASN A 114 -11.45 -18.30 -1.41
C ASN A 114 -10.65 -17.76 -0.22
N THR A 115 -9.72 -16.83 -0.43
CA THR A 115 -8.93 -16.27 0.67
C THR A 115 -9.75 -15.24 1.45
N SER A 116 -9.92 -15.46 2.76
CA SER A 116 -10.47 -14.48 3.71
C SER A 116 -9.37 -13.64 4.36
N LEU A 117 -8.55 -12.96 3.53
CA LEU A 117 -7.48 -12.09 4.01
C LEU A 117 -8.05 -10.72 4.38
N THR A 118 -7.73 -10.24 5.59
CA THR A 118 -8.10 -8.90 6.06
C THR A 118 -6.85 -8.03 6.21
N ARG A 119 -7.03 -6.70 6.26
CA ARG A 119 -5.90 -5.75 6.42
C ARG A 119 -5.03 -6.07 7.65
N PRO A 120 -5.58 -6.38 8.85
CA PRO A 120 -4.77 -6.72 10.01
C PRO A 120 -3.98 -8.02 9.83
N LEU A 121 -4.57 -9.04 9.21
CA LEU A 121 -3.91 -10.31 8.97
C LEU A 121 -2.77 -10.18 7.95
N LEU A 122 -2.97 -9.37 6.89
CA LEU A 122 -1.92 -9.05 5.93
C LEU A 122 -0.77 -8.30 6.61
N LEU A 123 -1.09 -7.25 7.37
CA LEU A 123 -0.09 -6.46 8.08
C LEU A 123 0.73 -7.33 9.05
N LYS A 124 0.03 -8.18 9.82
CA LYS A 124 0.67 -9.12 10.74
C LYS A 124 1.58 -10.10 9.99
N GLY A 125 1.09 -10.73 8.92
CA GLY A 125 1.88 -11.70 8.16
C GLY A 125 3.14 -11.11 7.53
N VAL A 126 3.08 -9.85 7.08
CA VAL A 126 4.25 -9.14 6.56
C VAL A 126 5.23 -8.80 7.67
N MET A 127 4.76 -8.45 8.87
CA MET A 127 5.66 -8.22 10.00
C MET A 127 6.31 -9.50 10.53
N ASP A 128 5.55 -10.59 10.60
CA ASP A 128 6.09 -11.89 10.97
C ASP A 128 7.21 -12.32 9.98
N ALA A 129 7.04 -12.02 8.68
CA ALA A 129 8.04 -12.26 7.65
C ALA A 129 9.28 -11.35 7.78
N ALA A 130 9.10 -10.08 8.16
CA ALA A 130 10.19 -9.16 8.45
C ALA A 130 11.03 -9.63 9.65
N ASP A 131 10.37 -10.03 10.74
CA ASP A 131 11.02 -10.55 11.94
C ASP A 131 11.78 -11.85 11.68
N ALA A 132 11.23 -12.73 10.83
CA ALA A 132 11.91 -13.94 10.40
C ALA A 132 13.19 -13.63 9.61
N ALA A 133 13.14 -12.65 8.69
CA ALA A 133 14.32 -12.23 7.93
C ALA A 133 15.42 -11.63 8.83
N GLU A 134 15.05 -10.85 9.84
CA GLU A 134 16.02 -10.31 10.81
C GLU A 134 16.61 -11.38 11.73
N LYS A 135 15.89 -12.49 11.98
CA LYS A 135 16.43 -13.65 12.71
C LYS A 135 17.39 -14.46 11.85
N ASP A 136 17.05 -14.69 10.58
CA ASP A 136 17.92 -15.43 9.64
C ASP A 136 19.26 -14.69 9.43
N ALA A 137 19.22 -13.35 9.32
CA ALA A 137 20.43 -12.54 9.21
C ALA A 137 21.33 -12.63 10.46
N ARG A 138 20.74 -12.69 11.66
CA ARG A 138 21.48 -12.87 12.92
C ARG A 138 22.04 -14.28 13.07
N GLY A 139 21.27 -15.31 12.71
CA GLY A 139 21.73 -16.71 12.72
C GLY A 139 22.85 -17.00 11.73
N GLY A 140 22.85 -16.32 10.57
CA GLY A 140 23.94 -16.38 9.60
C GLY A 140 25.23 -15.72 10.11
N LEU A 141 25.12 -14.61 10.85
CA LEU A 141 26.26 -13.96 11.51
C LEU A 141 26.84 -14.82 12.64
N ASP A 142 26.00 -15.50 13.43
CA ASP A 142 26.46 -16.44 14.46
C ASP A 142 27.18 -17.66 13.86
N MET A 143 26.69 -18.22 12.74
CA MET A 143 27.42 -19.30 12.05
C MET A 143 28.72 -18.83 11.38
N ALA A 144 28.77 -17.60 10.86
CA ALA A 144 30.01 -17.03 10.33
C ALA A 144 31.05 -16.79 11.45
N MET A 145 30.60 -16.41 12.65
CA MET A 145 31.48 -16.33 13.83
C MET A 145 31.96 -17.71 14.30
N LEU A 146 31.11 -18.75 14.26
CA LEU A 146 31.52 -20.12 14.58
C LEU A 146 32.46 -20.72 13.51
N ALA A 147 32.33 -20.32 12.25
CA ALA A 147 33.21 -20.75 11.15
C ALA A 147 34.62 -20.13 11.20
N ASN A 148 34.80 -19.00 11.90
CA ASN A 148 36.10 -18.36 12.12
C ASN A 148 36.88 -18.94 13.32
N GLY A 149 36.40 -20.03 13.93
CA GLY A 149 37.08 -20.77 15.01
C GLY A 149 37.89 -21.98 14.55
N PHE A 150 38.21 -22.12 13.26
CA PHE A 150 39.10 -23.16 12.76
C PHE A 150 40.49 -22.59 12.47
N ASP A 151 41.42 -22.90 13.37
CA ASP A 151 42.86 -22.68 13.25
C ASP A 151 43.38 -23.14 11.89
N ARG A 152 44.05 -22.22 11.19
CA ARG A 152 44.94 -22.53 10.07
C ARG A 152 46.37 -22.42 10.56
N ASP A 153 46.83 -23.48 11.22
CA ASP A 153 48.25 -23.76 11.40
C ASP A 153 48.71 -24.74 10.33
N SER A 154 49.17 -24.20 9.21
CA SER A 154 50.22 -24.78 8.36
C SER A 154 50.51 -23.79 7.24
N ASP A 155 51.58 -23.02 7.38
CA ASP A 155 52.73 -23.14 6.48
C ASP A 155 53.75 -22.02 6.76
N ARG A 156 54.93 -22.47 7.19
CA ARG A 156 56.16 -21.70 7.35
C ARG A 156 57.20 -22.35 6.43
N GLU A 157 58.09 -21.53 5.88
CA GLU A 157 59.26 -21.85 5.01
C GLU A 157 58.94 -21.94 3.50
N MET A 158 59.70 -21.40 2.55
CA MET A 158 61.02 -20.75 2.55
C MET A 158 61.19 -19.91 1.24
N ASP A 159 62.21 -19.06 1.25
CA ASP A 159 62.66 -18.04 0.27
C ASP A 159 62.77 -18.44 -1.22
N GLU A 160 62.66 -17.45 -2.13
CA GLU A 160 63.80 -17.02 -2.96
C GLU A 160 63.51 -15.77 -3.84
N VAL A 161 64.59 -15.04 -4.08
CA VAL A 161 64.74 -13.71 -4.69
C VAL A 161 64.82 -13.80 -6.22
N TRP A 162 64.21 -12.87 -6.95
CA TRP A 162 64.79 -12.35 -8.20
C TRP A 162 64.46 -10.87 -8.43
N ASP A 163 65.51 -10.12 -8.71
CA ASP A 163 65.65 -8.67 -8.82
C ASP A 163 65.32 -8.14 -10.23
N GLY A 164 64.81 -6.91 -10.35
CA GLY A 164 64.46 -6.34 -11.65
C GLY A 164 63.68 -5.03 -11.60
N ALA A 165 64.32 -3.97 -11.12
CA ALA A 165 63.80 -2.61 -11.24
C ALA A 165 63.81 -2.11 -12.69
N GLN A 166 62.70 -1.47 -13.13
CA GLN A 166 62.73 -0.33 -14.05
C GLN A 166 61.42 0.50 -14.00
N ASN A 167 61.53 1.66 -13.36
CA ASN A 167 60.80 2.93 -13.48
C ASN A 167 59.40 2.99 -14.14
N CYS A 168 58.40 3.43 -13.35
CA CYS A 168 57.40 4.42 -13.76
C CYS A 168 56.91 5.25 -12.53
N PRO A 169 56.77 6.59 -12.64
CA PRO A 169 56.39 7.44 -11.51
C PRO A 169 54.88 7.32 -11.18
N PRO A 170 54.49 7.45 -9.90
CA PRO A 170 53.08 7.35 -9.50
C PRO A 170 52.30 8.58 -9.95
N ARG A 171 51.25 8.37 -10.77
CA ARG A 171 50.22 9.38 -11.02
C ARG A 171 49.37 9.53 -9.76
N HIS A 172 49.33 10.74 -9.21
CA HIS A 172 48.34 11.16 -8.23
C HIS A 172 46.92 11.00 -8.82
N HIS A 173 46.26 9.90 -8.48
CA HIS A 173 44.81 9.85 -8.43
C HIS A 173 44.41 9.75 -6.97
N GLN A 174 43.94 10.88 -6.44
CA GLN A 174 43.13 10.91 -5.23
C GLN A 174 41.96 9.95 -5.44
N ARG A 175 42.11 8.72 -4.91
CA ARG A 175 40.97 7.91 -4.54
C ARG A 175 40.30 8.67 -3.41
N HIS A 176 39.20 9.33 -3.72
CA HIS A 176 38.19 9.63 -2.72
C HIS A 176 37.77 8.30 -2.12
N GLU A 177 38.29 8.01 -0.93
CA GLU A 177 37.72 7.01 -0.03
C GLU A 177 36.33 7.53 0.34
N ASN A 178 35.33 7.10 -0.43
CA ASN A 178 33.94 7.22 0.00
C ASN A 178 33.82 6.40 1.27
N GLY A 179 33.81 7.09 2.40
CA GLY A 179 33.49 6.52 3.70
C GLY A 179 32.22 5.69 3.57
N LEU A 180 32.35 4.40 3.81
CA LEU A 180 31.25 3.49 4.04
C LEU A 180 30.48 4.05 5.25
N ASN A 181 29.42 4.78 4.93
CA ASN A 181 28.57 5.42 5.91
C ASN A 181 27.91 4.30 6.72
N GLN A 182 28.06 4.37 8.04
CA GLN A 182 27.57 3.40 9.00
C GLN A 182 26.07 3.22 8.81
N GLN A 183 25.65 2.10 8.20
CA GLN A 183 24.25 1.72 8.14
C GLN A 183 23.81 1.35 9.56
N GLY A 184 23.26 2.32 10.28
CA GLY A 184 22.43 2.01 11.44
C GLY A 184 21.34 1.03 10.99
N THR A 185 21.24 -0.10 11.66
CA THR A 185 20.23 -1.15 11.41
C THR A 185 18.85 -0.58 11.76
N GLU A 186 18.26 0.21 10.87
CA GLU A 186 16.91 0.72 11.08
C GLU A 186 15.92 -0.44 11.02
N VAL A 187 15.32 -0.75 12.17
CA VAL A 187 14.30 -1.80 12.31
C VAL A 187 12.97 -1.30 11.73
N LEU A 188 12.29 -2.17 11.00
CA LEU A 188 10.96 -1.89 10.47
C LEU A 188 9.93 -2.03 11.60
N SER A 189 9.20 -0.96 11.92
CA SER A 189 8.15 -1.01 12.95
C SER A 189 6.75 -1.08 12.34
N GLN A 190 5.75 -1.51 13.12
CA GLN A 190 4.35 -1.56 12.67
C GLN A 190 3.82 -0.21 12.18
N GLY A 191 4.27 0.89 12.78
CA GLY A 191 3.90 2.24 12.37
C GLY A 191 4.54 2.71 11.06
N ASP A 192 5.53 2.00 10.53
CA ASP A 192 6.20 2.38 9.28
C ASP A 192 5.47 1.90 8.03
N ILE A 193 4.53 0.96 8.15
CA ILE A 193 3.80 0.40 7.01
C ILE A 193 2.29 0.35 7.26
N PHE A 194 1.53 0.23 6.18
CA PHE A 194 0.12 -0.14 6.25
C PHE A 194 -0.25 -1.06 5.10
N ALA A 195 -1.29 -1.85 5.34
CA ALA A 195 -1.76 -2.86 4.42
C ALA A 195 -3.13 -2.48 3.86
N GLU A 196 -3.34 -2.80 2.58
CA GLU A 196 -4.63 -2.67 1.93
C GLU A 196 -5.01 -3.98 1.24
N VAL A 197 -6.22 -4.43 1.53
CA VAL A 197 -6.90 -5.48 0.78
C VAL A 197 -8.07 -4.83 0.07
N PHE A 198 -8.14 -4.98 -1.24
CA PHE A 198 -9.20 -4.42 -2.07
C PHE A 198 -9.68 -5.45 -3.10
N SER A 199 -10.85 -5.22 -3.68
CA SER A 199 -11.37 -6.08 -4.72
C SER A 199 -12.04 -5.27 -5.82
N ALA A 200 -11.84 -5.69 -7.06
CA ALA A 200 -12.57 -5.17 -8.20
C ALA A 200 -13.58 -6.21 -8.67
N HIS A 201 -14.82 -5.79 -8.89
CA HIS A 201 -15.90 -6.71 -9.23
C HIS A 201 -16.94 -6.09 -10.15
N TYR A 202 -17.73 -6.95 -10.79
CA TYR A 202 -18.82 -6.61 -11.71
C TYR A 202 -20.06 -6.01 -11.01
N GLY A 203 -19.93 -5.56 -9.76
CA GLY A 203 -20.97 -4.86 -8.98
C GLY A 203 -21.67 -5.76 -7.97
N MET A 204 -21.48 -7.07 -8.03
CA MET A 204 -22.09 -8.04 -7.13
C MET A 204 -21.09 -9.03 -6.52
N LYS A 205 -19.91 -8.53 -6.13
CA LYS A 205 -18.79 -9.38 -5.66
C LYS A 205 -18.52 -10.49 -6.68
N ASP A 206 -18.43 -11.73 -6.23
CA ASP A 206 -18.19 -12.95 -7.01
C ASP A 206 -19.40 -13.41 -7.86
N LYS A 207 -20.56 -12.76 -7.71
CA LYS A 207 -21.79 -13.17 -8.40
C LYS A 207 -21.99 -12.46 -9.74
N ASN A 208 -22.63 -13.16 -10.66
CA ASN A 208 -23.00 -12.63 -11.96
C ASN A 208 -24.12 -11.56 -11.82
N PRO A 209 -23.87 -10.29 -12.19
CA PRO A 209 -24.89 -9.25 -12.07
C PRO A 209 -26.06 -9.42 -13.06
N LEU A 210 -25.86 -10.13 -14.19
CA LEU A 210 -26.93 -10.35 -15.17
C LEU A 210 -28.08 -11.20 -14.64
N GLU A 211 -27.84 -12.04 -13.64
CA GLU A 211 -28.90 -12.87 -13.03
C GLU A 211 -30.01 -12.04 -12.38
N LYS A 212 -29.71 -10.78 -12.04
CA LYS A 212 -30.66 -9.81 -11.49
C LYS A 212 -31.27 -8.88 -12.55
N MET A 213 -30.82 -8.97 -13.80
CA MET A 213 -31.36 -8.17 -14.89
C MET A 213 -32.54 -8.88 -15.57
N ARG A 214 -33.50 -8.08 -16.04
CA ARG A 214 -34.58 -8.53 -16.91
C ARG A 214 -34.58 -7.69 -18.18
N PHE A 215 -34.94 -8.31 -19.28
CA PHE A 215 -34.86 -7.72 -20.61
C PHE A 215 -36.25 -7.77 -21.26
N PHE A 216 -36.55 -6.74 -22.05
CA PHE A 216 -37.75 -6.70 -22.87
C PHE A 216 -37.40 -7.12 -24.28
N ASN A 217 -38.28 -7.90 -24.91
CA ASN A 217 -38.13 -8.25 -26.31
C ASN A 217 -38.78 -7.16 -27.18
N LYS A 218 -38.03 -6.65 -28.18
CA LYS A 218 -38.50 -5.60 -29.10
C LYS A 218 -39.60 -6.11 -30.04
N ASP A 219 -39.64 -7.41 -30.31
CA ASP A 219 -40.60 -8.02 -31.22
C ASP A 219 -41.95 -8.35 -30.56
N MET A 220 -42.09 -8.09 -29.25
CA MET A 220 -43.37 -8.20 -28.56
C MET A 220 -44.29 -7.03 -28.96
N LYS A 221 -45.29 -7.33 -29.80
CA LYS A 221 -46.38 -6.39 -30.12
C LYS A 221 -47.11 -6.00 -28.84
N TYR A 222 -47.45 -4.71 -28.72
CA TYR A 222 -48.21 -4.14 -27.60
C TYR A 222 -49.52 -4.90 -27.37
N GLY A 223 -49.52 -5.82 -26.40
CA GLY A 223 -50.68 -6.63 -26.05
C GLY A 223 -50.36 -7.66 -24.96
N ILE A 224 -50.73 -7.33 -23.72
CA ILE A 224 -50.98 -8.23 -22.56
C ILE A 224 -49.77 -9.04 -22.01
N HIS A 225 -48.66 -9.21 -22.75
CA HIS A 225 -47.45 -9.90 -22.26
C HIS A 225 -46.18 -9.05 -22.39
N SER A 226 -46.18 -7.83 -21.84
CA SER A 226 -44.98 -6.98 -21.71
C SER A 226 -44.11 -7.37 -20.50
N LEU A 227 -43.98 -8.67 -20.20
CA LEU A 227 -43.29 -9.14 -19.00
C LEU A 227 -41.78 -9.21 -19.28
N ALA A 228 -40.99 -8.53 -18.45
CA ALA A 228 -39.55 -8.56 -18.57
C ALA A 228 -39.00 -9.96 -18.21
N GLU A 229 -38.23 -10.55 -19.12
CA GLU A 229 -37.72 -11.92 -19.00
C GLU A 229 -36.26 -11.93 -18.57
N LYS A 230 -35.83 -13.03 -17.93
CA LYS A 230 -34.41 -13.28 -17.73
C LYS A 230 -33.85 -13.96 -18.97
N ILE A 231 -32.65 -13.57 -19.37
CA ILE A 231 -31.93 -14.32 -20.41
C ILE A 231 -31.28 -15.54 -19.74
N PRO A 232 -31.51 -16.77 -20.23
CA PRO A 232 -30.80 -17.95 -19.74
C PRO A 232 -29.29 -17.83 -19.93
N GLN A 233 -28.50 -18.27 -18.96
CA GLN A 233 -27.04 -18.13 -18.97
C GLN A 233 -26.37 -18.78 -20.18
N GLU A 234 -26.91 -19.89 -20.64
CA GLU A 234 -26.47 -20.62 -21.84
C GLU A 234 -26.44 -19.73 -23.10
N LYS A 235 -27.24 -18.68 -23.17
CA LYS A 235 -27.23 -17.77 -24.33
C LYS A 235 -26.03 -16.82 -24.36
N TYR A 236 -25.33 -16.63 -23.23
CA TYR A 236 -24.25 -15.66 -23.13
C TYR A 236 -23.01 -16.15 -22.39
N TRP A 237 -22.95 -17.44 -22.03
CA TRP A 237 -21.84 -18.02 -21.28
C TRP A 237 -20.47 -17.80 -21.95
N ASN A 238 -20.41 -17.87 -23.29
CA ASN A 238 -19.18 -17.63 -24.07
C ASN A 238 -18.59 -16.22 -23.88
N ASN A 239 -19.42 -15.24 -23.51
CA ASN A 239 -19.00 -13.86 -23.29
C ASN A 239 -18.84 -13.54 -21.80
N MET A 240 -18.82 -14.56 -20.94
CA MET A 240 -18.70 -14.40 -19.50
C MET A 240 -17.23 -14.37 -19.07
N PRO A 241 -16.84 -13.49 -18.15
CA PRO A 241 -15.52 -13.56 -17.54
C PRO A 241 -15.39 -14.85 -16.73
N LYS A 242 -14.16 -15.36 -16.58
CA LYS A 242 -13.89 -16.53 -15.72
C LYS A 242 -14.29 -16.26 -14.27
N THR A 243 -14.08 -15.04 -13.79
CA THR A 243 -14.46 -14.61 -12.44
C THR A 243 -15.09 -13.21 -12.48
N PHE A 244 -16.07 -12.99 -11.61
CA PHE A 244 -16.75 -11.69 -11.47
C PHE A 244 -16.12 -10.78 -10.41
N GLN A 245 -15.17 -11.31 -9.65
CA GLN A 245 -14.38 -10.58 -8.66
C GLN A 245 -12.91 -10.94 -8.82
N THR A 246 -12.06 -9.96 -8.56
CA THR A 246 -10.63 -10.15 -8.37
C THR A 246 -10.24 -9.43 -7.11
N LYS A 247 -9.52 -10.11 -6.21
CA LYS A 247 -9.04 -9.57 -4.94
C LYS A 247 -7.55 -9.30 -5.03
N TYR A 248 -7.11 -8.24 -4.38
CA TYR A 248 -5.71 -7.80 -4.36
C TYR A 248 -5.29 -7.48 -2.93
N ALA A 249 -4.02 -7.73 -2.64
CA ALA A 249 -3.34 -7.28 -1.44
C ALA A 249 -2.17 -6.39 -1.85
N ARG A 250 -1.96 -5.31 -1.11
CA ARG A 250 -0.78 -4.47 -1.27
C ARG A 250 -0.36 -3.86 0.05
N ILE A 251 0.90 -3.47 0.12
CA ILE A 251 1.44 -2.75 1.26
C ILE A 251 2.06 -1.43 0.82
N PHE A 252 2.13 -0.53 1.78
CA PHE A 252 2.72 0.79 1.63
C PHE A 252 3.66 1.08 2.79
N CYS A 253 4.70 1.87 2.54
CA CYS A 253 5.58 2.41 3.56
C CYS A 253 5.29 3.90 3.77
N ARG A 254 5.08 4.26 5.04
CA ARG A 254 4.85 5.62 5.54
C ARG A 254 6.17 6.40 5.63
N SER A 255 7.26 5.68 5.91
CA SER A 255 8.60 6.24 6.04
C SER A 255 9.20 6.61 4.68
N LYS A 256 9.96 7.71 4.68
CA LYS A 256 10.78 8.13 3.53
C LYS A 256 12.12 7.40 3.48
N ASN A 257 12.51 6.72 4.57
CA ASN A 257 13.79 6.02 4.63
C ASN A 257 13.81 4.86 3.64
N GLU A 258 14.74 4.90 2.70
CA GLU A 258 14.93 3.88 1.66
C GLU A 258 15.27 2.51 2.25
N ALA A 259 16.02 2.44 3.35
CA ALA A 259 16.34 1.18 4.02
C ALA A 259 15.07 0.52 4.59
N LYS A 260 14.16 1.30 5.19
CA LYS A 260 12.87 0.79 5.65
C LYS A 260 11.97 0.36 4.49
N GLN A 261 12.00 1.09 3.38
CA GLN A 261 11.25 0.72 2.17
C GLN A 261 11.77 -0.60 1.58
N LEU A 262 13.09 -0.79 1.54
CA LEU A 262 13.72 -2.02 1.08
C LEU A 262 13.29 -3.21 1.96
N LYS A 263 13.45 -3.07 3.29
CA LYS A 263 13.01 -4.10 4.25
C LYS A 263 11.52 -4.44 4.11
N ALA A 264 10.67 -3.44 3.96
CA ALA A 264 9.23 -3.65 3.76
C ALA A 264 8.93 -4.40 2.44
N THR A 265 9.69 -4.10 1.38
CA THR A 265 9.56 -4.77 0.09
C THR A 265 9.98 -6.25 0.20
N GLU A 266 11.14 -6.52 0.80
CA GLU A 266 11.64 -7.88 1.02
C GLU A 266 10.69 -8.72 1.88
N ALA A 267 10.18 -8.13 2.98
CA ALA A 267 9.21 -8.78 3.84
C ALA A 267 7.90 -9.15 3.10
N PHE A 268 7.45 -8.28 2.19
CA PHE A 268 6.25 -8.55 1.39
C PHE A 268 6.47 -9.63 0.32
N VAL A 269 7.64 -9.63 -0.32
CA VAL A 269 8.03 -10.70 -1.26
C VAL A 269 8.04 -12.04 -0.55
N ARG A 270 8.73 -12.13 0.60
CA ARG A 270 8.78 -13.34 1.42
C ARG A 270 7.39 -13.81 1.84
N TRP A 271 6.53 -12.90 2.32
CA TRP A 271 5.15 -13.23 2.66
C TRP A 271 4.35 -13.77 1.47
N CYS A 272 4.57 -13.23 0.26
CA CYS A 272 3.92 -13.72 -0.96
C CYS A 272 4.39 -15.14 -1.30
N ASP A 273 5.70 -15.41 -1.19
CA ASP A 273 6.30 -16.72 -1.47
C ASP A 273 5.83 -17.78 -0.46
N ASP A 274 5.86 -17.46 0.83
CA ASP A 274 5.44 -18.35 1.92
C ASP A 274 3.94 -18.72 1.81
N THR A 275 3.13 -17.78 1.32
CA THR A 275 1.69 -18.00 1.10
C THR A 275 1.35 -18.56 -0.27
N LYS A 276 2.36 -18.93 -1.09
CA LYS A 276 2.24 -19.44 -2.47
C LYS A 276 1.36 -18.56 -3.36
N ARG A 277 1.42 -17.24 -3.16
CA ARG A 277 0.69 -16.26 -3.96
C ARG A 277 1.50 -15.89 -5.20
N ALA A 278 0.84 -15.29 -6.18
CA ALA A 278 1.54 -14.72 -7.32
C ALA A 278 2.62 -13.74 -6.82
N SER A 279 3.83 -13.83 -7.39
CA SER A 279 4.93 -12.93 -7.11
C SER A 279 4.45 -11.48 -7.16
N PRO A 280 4.84 -10.64 -6.18
CA PRO A 280 4.34 -9.29 -6.12
C PRO A 280 4.73 -8.52 -7.37
N PHE A 281 3.74 -7.93 -8.03
CA PHE A 281 4.01 -7.04 -9.14
C PHE A 281 4.72 -5.80 -8.61
N PRO A 282 5.92 -5.49 -9.13
CA PRO A 282 6.65 -4.32 -8.70
C PRO A 282 5.79 -3.10 -8.98
N SER A 283 5.65 -2.24 -7.98
CA SER A 283 4.89 -1.01 -8.13
C SER A 283 5.73 0.05 -8.84
N PHE A 284 6.26 -0.25 -10.03
CA PHE A 284 6.99 0.75 -10.81
C PHE A 284 6.09 1.97 -10.99
N SER A 285 6.50 3.08 -10.39
CA SER A 285 5.98 4.39 -10.70
C SER A 285 6.36 4.62 -12.15
N GLN A 286 5.38 4.94 -13.02
CA GLN A 286 5.73 5.63 -14.26
C GLN A 286 6.28 6.99 -13.82
N GLU A 287 7.59 7.05 -13.63
CA GLU A 287 8.33 8.31 -13.54
C GLU A 287 8.34 8.87 -14.97
N HIS A 288 7.50 9.87 -15.17
CA HIS A 288 7.56 10.80 -16.29
C HIS A 288 7.82 12.19 -15.72
#